data_AF-A0A6G5A585-F1
#
_entry.id   AF-A0A6G5A585-F1
#
_cell.length_a   1.000
_cell.length_b   1.000
_cell.length_c   1.000
_cell.angle_alpha   90.00
_cell.angle_beta   90.00
_cell.angle_gamma   90.00
#
_symmetry.space_group_name_H-M   'P 1'
#
loop_
_entity.id
_entity.type
_entity.pdbx_description
1 polymer ?
#
loop_
_entity_poly.entity_id
_entity_poly.type
_entity_poly.pdbx_seq_one_letter_code
_entity_poly.pdbx_strand_id
1 'polypeptide(L)'
;MYSVRHLFLVALIVCLALTEAAEAKKDKRDEDEQDNPTDQMVKNECWLKPNSRRCKDYVPRWFYDTTYLLCKPYLYGGCGGKKVNAFRTYDECMRRCTFEVPEVGGRSGGQAGPQARFKRE
;
A
#
# COMPACT_ATOMS: atom_id res chain seq x y z
N MET A 1 -54.85 40.59 -2.13
CA MET A 1 -55.44 39.60 -3.06
C MET A 1 -54.42 39.35 -4.16
N TYR A 2 -53.66 38.25 -4.11
CA TYR A 2 -52.69 37.94 -5.15
C TYR A 2 -53.44 37.50 -6.41
N SER A 3 -53.23 38.20 -7.54
CA SER A 3 -53.86 37.83 -8.82
C SER A 3 -53.42 36.43 -9.23
N VAL A 4 -54.31 35.66 -9.88
CA VAL A 4 -54.01 34.31 -10.38
C VAL A 4 -52.74 34.31 -11.26
N ARG A 5 -52.49 35.39 -11.99
CA ARG A 5 -51.25 35.63 -12.75
C ARG A 5 -50.01 35.73 -11.87
N HIS A 6 -50.12 36.40 -10.71
CA HIS A 6 -49.05 36.46 -9.73
C HIS A 6 -48.77 35.08 -9.12
N LEU A 7 -49.82 34.28 -8.84
CA LEU A 7 -49.62 32.91 -8.35
C LEU A 7 -48.89 32.03 -9.37
N PHE A 8 -49.26 32.12 -10.66
CA PHE A 8 -48.59 31.38 -11.73
C PHE A 8 -47.12 31.78 -11.90
N LEU A 9 -46.82 33.09 -11.86
CA LEU A 9 -45.44 33.57 -11.96
C LEU A 9 -44.59 33.12 -10.77
N VAL A 10 -45.15 33.18 -9.55
CA VAL A 10 -44.46 32.68 -8.35
C VAL A 10 -44.20 31.17 -8.45
N ALA A 11 -45.18 30.39 -8.93
CA ALA A 11 -45.01 28.95 -9.11
C ALA A 11 -43.92 28.61 -10.14
N LEU A 12 -43.82 29.35 -11.25
CA LEU A 12 -42.76 29.15 -12.25
C LEU A 12 -41.38 29.48 -11.70
N ILE A 13 -41.24 30.58 -10.95
CA ILE A 13 -39.98 30.97 -10.30
C ILE A 13 -39.55 29.89 -9.29
N VAL A 14 -40.49 29.38 -8.49
CA VAL A 14 -40.24 28.30 -7.55
C VAL A 14 -39.85 27.02 -8.29
N CYS A 15 -40.54 26.64 -9.38
CA CYS A 15 -40.18 25.48 -10.18
C CYS A 15 -38.77 25.58 -10.76
N LEU A 16 -38.39 26.73 -11.33
CA LEU A 16 -37.05 26.95 -11.88
C LEU A 16 -35.97 26.90 -10.79
N ALA A 17 -36.25 27.42 -9.59
CA ALA A 17 -35.32 27.35 -8.46
C ALA A 17 -35.20 25.93 -7.86
N LEU A 18 -36.27 25.11 -7.95
CA LEU A 18 -36.28 23.75 -7.41
C LEU A 18 -35.68 22.71 -8.36
N THR A 19 -35.49 23.01 -9.66
CA THR A 19 -34.84 22.08 -10.61
C THR A 19 -33.33 21.92 -10.42
N GLU A 20 -32.69 22.71 -9.54
CA GLU A 20 -31.24 22.65 -9.33
C GLU A 20 -30.76 21.53 -8.37
N ALA A 21 -31.65 20.64 -7.91
CA ALA A 21 -31.30 19.60 -6.92
C ALA A 21 -31.07 18.18 -7.49
N ALA A 22 -30.96 18.00 -8.81
CA ALA A 22 -30.86 16.67 -9.43
C ALA A 22 -29.70 16.53 -10.43
N GLU A 23 -28.46 16.83 -10.03
CA GLU A 23 -27.27 16.34 -10.73
C GLU A 23 -26.57 15.24 -9.92
N ALA A 24 -26.79 14.01 -10.37
CA ALA A 24 -25.87 12.87 -10.43
C ALA A 24 -24.81 12.70 -9.31
N LYS A 25 -25.09 11.85 -8.32
CA LYS A 25 -24.04 11.14 -7.57
C LYS A 25 -23.57 9.92 -8.36
N LYS A 26 -22.47 10.08 -9.09
CA LYS A 26 -21.59 8.98 -9.51
C LYS A 26 -20.43 8.97 -8.51
N ASP A 27 -20.42 8.02 -7.57
CA ASP A 27 -19.16 7.63 -6.96
C ASP A 27 -19.19 6.18 -6.42
N LYS A 28 -18.01 5.57 -6.45
CA LYS A 28 -17.75 4.14 -6.59
C LYS A 28 -17.91 3.36 -5.30
N ARG A 29 -18.25 2.07 -5.48
CA ARG A 29 -17.91 1.02 -4.52
C ARG A 29 -16.39 0.77 -4.59
N ASP A 30 -15.64 1.40 -3.71
CA ASP A 30 -14.31 0.98 -3.26
C ASP A 30 -14.22 1.29 -1.76
N GLU A 31 -14.69 0.36 -0.92
CA GLU A 31 -14.36 0.31 0.51
C GLU A 31 -12.93 -0.21 0.62
N ASP A 32 -11.96 0.69 0.76
CA ASP A 32 -11.02 0.76 1.89
C ASP A 32 -9.92 1.82 1.64
N GLU A 33 -9.40 2.37 2.74
CA GLU A 33 -8.15 3.13 2.89
C GLU A 33 -8.24 4.67 2.85
N GLN A 34 -8.78 5.19 3.96
CA GLN A 34 -8.53 6.52 4.49
C GLN A 34 -7.01 6.77 4.64
N ASP A 35 -6.43 7.67 3.82
CA ASP A 35 -5.03 8.11 3.92
C ASP A 35 -4.79 8.81 5.26
N ASN A 36 -4.11 8.12 6.18
CA ASN A 36 -3.64 8.65 7.44
C ASN A 36 -2.21 9.21 7.24
N PRO A 37 -1.97 10.52 7.44
CA PRO A 37 -0.66 11.15 7.20
C PRO A 37 0.50 10.62 8.05
N THR A 38 0.24 9.77 9.06
CA THR A 38 1.31 9.10 9.83
C THR A 38 1.80 7.79 9.21
N ASP A 39 1.16 7.26 8.16
CA ASP A 39 1.53 5.98 7.52
C ASP A 39 2.66 6.14 6.49
N GLN A 40 2.87 7.35 5.95
CA GLN A 40 3.85 7.56 4.89
C GLN A 40 5.32 7.63 5.35
N MET A 41 5.61 7.45 6.65
CA MET A 41 6.97 7.50 7.18
C MET A 41 7.66 6.15 7.37
N VAL A 42 6.99 4.99 7.21
CA VAL A 42 7.60 3.67 7.50
C VAL A 42 7.25 2.59 6.46
N LYS A 43 7.18 2.95 5.18
CA LYS A 43 7.12 1.93 4.12
C LYS A 43 8.37 1.96 3.24
N ASN A 44 9.52 1.73 3.90
CA ASN A 44 10.74 1.40 3.18
C ASN A 44 10.57 0.07 2.41
N GLU A 45 11.49 -0.23 1.50
CA GLU A 45 11.42 -1.43 0.66
C GLU A 45 11.33 -2.77 1.45
N CYS A 46 11.73 -2.79 2.72
CA CYS A 46 11.73 -3.97 3.58
C CYS A 46 10.34 -4.36 4.10
N TRP A 47 9.42 -3.40 4.24
CA TRP A 47 8.04 -3.65 4.70
C TRP A 47 7.05 -3.87 3.54
N LEU A 48 7.54 -3.83 2.30
CA LEU A 48 6.74 -4.15 1.13
C LEU A 48 6.56 -5.66 0.98
N LYS A 49 5.37 -6.07 0.50
CA LYS A 49 5.15 -7.47 0.12
C LYS A 49 6.11 -7.86 -1.02
N PRO A 50 6.78 -9.02 -0.95
CA PRO A 50 7.65 -9.48 -2.02
C PRO A 50 6.85 -9.66 -3.31
N ASN A 51 7.39 -9.17 -4.43
CA ASN A 51 6.73 -9.32 -5.71
C ASN A 51 6.98 -10.74 -6.28
N SER A 52 6.15 -11.69 -5.85
CA SER A 52 6.15 -13.06 -6.36
C SER A 52 5.28 -13.24 -7.61
N ARG A 53 4.67 -12.16 -8.15
CA ARG A 53 3.80 -12.27 -9.33
C ARG A 53 4.62 -12.63 -10.56
N ARG A 54 4.00 -13.41 -11.46
CA ARG A 54 4.56 -13.69 -12.78
C ARG A 54 4.59 -12.39 -13.58
N CYS A 55 5.78 -11.85 -13.77
CA CYS A 55 6.00 -10.81 -14.76
C CYS A 55 6.55 -11.46 -16.03
N LYS A 56 7.85 -11.37 -16.31
CA LYS A 56 8.45 -11.94 -17.53
C LYS A 56 9.57 -12.95 -17.24
N ASP A 57 10.11 -12.96 -16.03
CA ASP A 57 11.25 -13.79 -15.64
C ASP A 57 11.01 -14.47 -14.28
N TYR A 58 11.86 -15.44 -13.94
CA TYR A 58 11.98 -15.98 -12.58
C TYR A 58 13.43 -15.91 -12.13
N VAL A 59 13.71 -14.92 -11.29
CA VAL A 59 15.07 -14.67 -10.82
C VAL A 59 15.12 -14.97 -9.31
N PRO A 60 16.04 -15.83 -8.85
CA PRO A 60 16.26 -16.03 -7.42
C PRO A 60 16.64 -14.70 -6.75
N ARG A 61 15.91 -14.33 -5.71
CA ARG A 61 16.11 -13.10 -4.92
C ARG A 61 15.86 -13.37 -3.45
N TRP A 62 16.20 -12.39 -2.63
CA TRP A 62 15.97 -12.38 -1.19
C TRP A 62 14.95 -11.32 -0.85
N PHE A 63 13.97 -11.64 -0.01
CA PHE A 63 13.05 -10.67 0.57
C PHE A 63 13.13 -10.70 2.09
N TYR A 64 12.92 -9.56 2.72
CA TYR A 64 12.84 -9.45 4.16
C TYR A 64 11.47 -9.90 4.65
N ASP A 65 11.44 -10.94 5.47
CA ASP A 65 10.23 -11.42 6.13
C ASP A 65 10.13 -10.77 7.51
N THR A 66 9.25 -9.79 7.63
CA THR A 66 9.05 -9.01 8.86
C THR A 66 8.45 -9.83 9.99
N THR A 67 7.84 -10.99 9.70
CA THR A 67 7.30 -11.90 10.72
C THR A 67 8.44 -12.61 11.46
N TYR A 68 9.50 -12.96 10.73
CA TYR A 68 10.65 -13.69 11.28
C TYR A 68 11.89 -12.81 11.44
N LEU A 69 11.80 -11.53 11.05
CA LEU A 69 12.90 -10.57 11.03
C LEU A 69 14.14 -11.09 10.30
N LEU A 70 13.93 -11.80 9.18
CA LEU A 70 14.98 -12.49 8.45
C LEU A 70 14.76 -12.43 6.93
N CYS A 71 15.85 -12.36 6.17
CA CYS A 71 15.80 -12.47 4.72
C CYS A 71 15.66 -13.92 4.25
N LYS A 72 14.63 -14.18 3.44
CA LYS A 72 14.34 -15.51 2.87
C LYS A 72 14.47 -15.50 1.34
N PRO A 73 14.92 -16.61 0.73
CA PRO A 73 14.99 -16.71 -0.72
C PRO A 73 13.58 -16.89 -1.30
N TYR A 74 13.36 -16.34 -2.49
CA TYR A 74 12.13 -16.53 -3.27
C TYR A 74 12.39 -16.32 -4.77
N LEU A 75 11.41 -16.67 -5.61
CA LEU A 75 11.45 -16.37 -7.04
C LEU A 75 10.77 -15.03 -7.33
N TYR A 76 11.56 -14.08 -7.80
CA TYR A 76 11.12 -12.75 -8.21
C TYR A 76 10.75 -12.71 -9.70
N GLY A 77 9.60 -12.10 -10.02
CA GLY A 77 9.03 -12.04 -11.37
C GLY A 77 9.80 -11.17 -12.39
N GLY A 78 10.83 -10.43 -11.96
CA GLY A 78 11.65 -9.58 -12.82
C GLY A 78 11.12 -8.14 -13.04
N CYS A 79 10.10 -7.70 -12.29
CA CYS A 79 9.48 -6.37 -12.45
C CYS A 79 9.21 -5.68 -11.10
N GLY A 80 9.19 -4.34 -11.07
CA GLY A 80 8.98 -3.55 -9.85
C GLY A 80 10.07 -2.52 -9.56
N GLY A 81 11.12 -2.46 -10.40
CA GLY A 81 12.16 -1.45 -10.27
C GLY A 81 13.06 -1.68 -9.05
N LYS A 82 13.54 -0.59 -8.43
CA LYS A 82 14.45 -0.65 -7.27
C LYS A 82 13.72 -0.66 -5.93
N LYS A 83 12.57 0.00 -5.81
CA LYS A 83 11.80 0.15 -4.56
C LYS A 83 10.91 -1.07 -4.31
N VAL A 84 11.52 -2.24 -4.14
CA VAL A 84 10.83 -3.51 -3.90
C VAL A 84 11.58 -4.35 -2.89
N ASN A 85 10.86 -5.19 -2.16
CA ASN A 85 11.44 -6.17 -1.25
C ASN A 85 12.06 -7.35 -2.02
N ALA A 86 13.15 -7.09 -2.77
CA ALA A 86 13.75 -8.02 -3.71
C ALA A 86 15.26 -7.76 -3.92
N PHE A 87 16.08 -8.26 -3.00
CA PHE A 87 17.53 -8.04 -2.97
C PHE A 87 18.30 -9.14 -3.71
N ARG A 88 19.49 -8.82 -4.21
CA ARG A 88 20.31 -9.78 -4.97
C ARG A 88 20.98 -10.79 -4.05
N THR A 89 21.34 -10.37 -2.84
CA THR A 89 22.08 -11.20 -1.88
C THR A 89 21.43 -11.14 -0.51
N TYR A 90 21.63 -12.18 0.29
CA TYR A 90 21.18 -12.23 1.69
C TYR A 90 21.78 -11.07 2.50
N ASP A 91 23.09 -10.83 2.37
CA ASP A 91 23.78 -9.77 3.11
C ASP A 91 23.26 -8.38 2.76
N GLU A 92 22.94 -8.13 1.49
CA GLU A 92 22.32 -6.88 1.06
C GLU A 92 20.97 -6.64 1.73
N CYS A 93 20.14 -7.69 1.76
CA CYS A 93 18.82 -7.66 2.37
C CYS A 93 18.93 -7.40 3.88
N MET A 94 19.75 -8.17 4.60
CA MET A 94 19.91 -8.00 6.04
C MET A 94 20.47 -6.62 6.37
N ARG A 95 21.50 -6.16 5.65
CA ARG A 95 22.10 -4.83 5.87
C ARG A 95 21.14 -3.67 5.64
N ARG A 96 20.13 -3.82 4.80
CA ARG A 96 19.12 -2.77 4.58
C ARG A 96 17.97 -2.84 5.57
N CYS A 97 17.55 -4.04 5.95
CA CYS A 97 16.25 -4.24 6.58
C CYS A 97 16.28 -4.51 8.08
N THR A 98 17.43 -4.88 8.65
CA THR A 98 17.54 -5.10 10.11
C THR A 98 17.93 -3.86 10.91
N PHE A 99 18.27 -2.75 10.24
CA PHE A 99 18.79 -1.54 10.89
C PHE A 99 17.73 -0.44 11.13
N GLU A 100 16.48 -0.63 10.70
CA GLU A 100 15.40 0.36 10.83
C GLU A 100 14.27 -0.08 11.78
N VAL A 101 14.62 -0.50 13.00
CA VAL A 101 13.62 -0.55 14.08
C VAL A 101 13.88 0.68 14.97
N PRO A 102 13.01 1.71 14.96
CA PRO A 102 13.07 2.77 15.95
C PRO A 102 12.99 2.13 17.33
N GLU A 103 14.01 2.37 18.15
CA GLU A 103 14.18 1.85 19.51
C GLU A 103 12.92 2.10 20.37
N VAL A 104 11.98 1.16 20.37
CA VAL A 104 10.93 1.08 21.39
C VAL A 104 11.31 -0.06 22.33
N GLY A 105 12.09 0.28 23.36
CA GLY A 105 12.27 -0.56 24.53
C GLY A 105 13.32 -1.68 24.40
N GLY A 106 14.59 -1.29 24.56
CA GLY A 106 15.68 -2.07 25.17
C GLY A 106 15.58 -3.60 25.15
N ARG A 107 16.21 -4.20 24.13
CA ARG A 107 17.12 -5.36 24.30
C ARG A 107 18.05 -5.43 23.09
N SER A 108 19.26 -4.96 23.33
CA SER A 108 20.42 -5.07 22.45
C SER A 108 20.79 -6.54 22.23
N GLY A 109 21.11 -6.86 20.98
CA GLY A 109 21.95 -8.01 20.63
C GLY A 109 21.21 -9.28 20.22
N GLY A 110 21.18 -9.53 18.91
CA GLY A 110 20.71 -10.79 18.34
C GLY A 110 21.23 -11.02 16.93
N GLN A 111 22.55 -11.15 16.78
CA GLN A 111 23.12 -11.81 15.62
C GLN A 111 22.64 -13.27 15.63
N ALA A 112 21.71 -13.62 14.75
CA ALA A 112 21.36 -15.01 14.47
C ALA A 112 20.76 -15.14 13.07
N GLY A 113 21.61 -15.09 12.05
CA GLY A 113 21.24 -15.68 10.76
C GLY A 113 21.43 -17.19 10.84
N PRO A 114 20.39 -18.03 10.69
CA PRO A 114 20.60 -19.46 10.56
C PRO A 114 21.24 -19.73 9.19
N GLN A 115 22.44 -20.31 9.22
CA GLN A 115 23.06 -20.89 8.02
C GLN A 115 22.12 -21.98 7.47
N ALA A 116 21.44 -21.70 6.37
CA ALA A 116 20.68 -22.70 5.64
C ALA A 116 21.65 -23.68 4.98
N ARG A 117 21.90 -24.80 5.63
CA ARG A 117 22.58 -25.96 5.05
C ARG A 117 21.67 -26.57 3.98
N PHE A 118 21.89 -26.20 2.72
CA PHE A 118 21.36 -26.95 1.57
C PHE A 118 21.92 -28.38 1.63
N LYS A 119 21.11 -29.35 2.09
CA LYS A 119 21.36 -30.76 1.76
C LYS A 119 20.87 -30.97 0.33
N ARG A 120 21.81 -31.28 -0.57
CA ARG A 120 21.51 -31.99 -1.82
C ARG A 120 21.51 -33.48 -1.47
N GLU A 121 20.36 -34.11 -1.56
CA GLU A 121 20.23 -35.55 -1.80
C GLU A 121 20.00 -35.75 -3.31
#